data_AF-A0A1J8Q7H9-F1
#
_entry.id   AF-A0A1J8Q7H9-F1
#
_cell.length_a   1.000
_cell.length_b   1.000
_cell.length_c   1.000
_cell.angle_alpha   90.00
_cell.angle_beta   90.00
_cell.angle_gamma   90.00
#
_symmetry.space_group_name_H-M   'P 1'
#
loop_
_entity.id
_entity.type
_entity.pdbx_description
1 polymer ?
#
loop_
_entity_poly.entity_id
_entity_poly.type
_entity_poly.pdbx_seq_one_letter_code
_entity_poly.pdbx_strand_id
1 'polypeptide(L)'
;MAAAVVALYPAVTPHSYHRIVSPTLRIPTDTQRPIPVGLLACQRDPLLRELETTIVSCTISQLASSASIKKGKKASAPRPVDQPTLEVILHDTVIFPEGGGQPSDTGAIKTADGRTWTVTQAKRHGGHAVHYVLAENADVNLLCFTPGEKVTVALGKVDFDRRYDHMSMHTSQHLLSAVLENLLNIHTLSWSLTTAPAPCYVELARSMTAEEISTVENEANKLVFEGRKIHVEVQEMDDQPQPVVPILESGRAVGKGVPTDYTGGILRTVIIDGVDRNPCCGTHLPTLHNLQLFIIPQTEALSRSNTTSARLYFLAGPRLITYITSTHSQLTAAAATLSCGAPQVPDRIGQVVDERKRAEKRVDDLEFELAKHVAGDVLQEMKSSKAALYTKHVHRTDDSVNPLGYLSAIATAFANVAPAERPFVTVFSSSSSSQTSTSASVLLVFGSDDKYVKAAGDLLKSRLNVKGGGKGTRWSGKYTGVWRGREDAVVSEVLQAVSP
;
A
#
# COMPACT_ATOMS: atom_id res chain seq x y z
N MET A 1 -19.18 -3.79 9.90
CA MET A 1 -20.03 -2.62 9.61
C MET A 1 -19.12 -1.40 9.58
N ALA A 2 -18.89 -0.82 8.40
CA ALA A 2 -18.16 0.45 8.33
C ALA A 2 -19.07 1.52 8.92
N ALA A 3 -18.71 2.05 10.10
CA ALA A 3 -19.35 3.24 10.62
C ALA A 3 -19.17 4.33 9.56
N ALA A 4 -20.27 4.76 8.94
CA ALA A 4 -20.24 5.92 8.06
C ALA A 4 -19.81 7.09 8.93
N VAL A 5 -18.56 7.52 8.78
CA VAL A 5 -18.07 8.74 9.39
C VAL A 5 -19.00 9.84 8.90
N VAL A 6 -19.79 10.40 9.81
CA VAL A 6 -20.61 11.58 9.51
C VAL A 6 -19.61 12.70 9.25
N ALA A 7 -19.28 12.91 7.98
CA ALA A 7 -18.46 14.03 7.57
C ALA A 7 -19.23 15.30 7.92
N LEU A 8 -18.77 16.01 8.94
CA LEU A 8 -19.25 17.35 9.28
C LEU A 8 -18.71 18.28 8.19
N TYR A 9 -19.43 18.37 7.07
CA TYR A 9 -19.06 19.31 6.02
C TYR A 9 -19.24 20.73 6.54
N PRO A 10 -18.37 21.68 6.18
CA PRO A 10 -18.70 23.09 6.26
C PRO A 10 -20.01 23.34 5.51
N ALA A 11 -20.92 24.10 6.11
CA ALA A 11 -22.26 24.31 5.57
C ALA A 11 -22.25 25.18 4.29
N VAL A 12 -21.32 26.14 4.20
CA VAL A 12 -21.22 27.10 3.10
C VAL A 12 -19.78 27.52 2.85
N THR A 13 -19.46 27.82 1.59
CA THR A 13 -18.19 28.47 1.24
C THR A 13 -18.27 29.95 1.63
N PRO A 14 -17.30 30.50 2.38
CA PRO A 14 -17.29 31.91 2.72
C PRO A 14 -17.26 32.78 1.46
N HIS A 15 -18.02 33.89 1.43
CA HIS A 15 -18.00 34.83 0.30
C HIS A 15 -16.61 35.39 -0.01
N SER A 16 -15.72 35.43 0.99
CA SER A 16 -14.33 35.88 0.84
C SER A 16 -13.38 34.84 0.24
N TYR A 17 -13.87 33.63 -0.07
CA TYR A 17 -13.05 32.53 -0.58
C TYR A 17 -12.53 32.82 -1.99
N HIS A 18 -13.38 33.28 -2.93
CA HIS A 18 -12.96 33.55 -4.31
C HIS A 18 -12.81 35.04 -4.56
N ARG A 19 -11.61 35.47 -5.00
CA ARG A 19 -11.28 36.89 -5.23
C ARG A 19 -10.71 37.09 -6.62
N ILE A 20 -11.35 37.94 -7.40
CA ILE A 20 -10.79 38.42 -8.67
C ILE A 20 -9.92 39.63 -8.35
N VAL A 21 -8.60 39.52 -8.58
CA VAL A 21 -7.64 40.60 -8.31
C VAL A 21 -7.25 41.36 -9.57
N SER A 22 -7.56 40.82 -10.76
CA SER A 22 -7.42 41.57 -12.01
C SER A 22 -8.59 42.55 -12.22
N PRO A 23 -8.33 43.83 -12.53
CA PRO A 23 -9.38 44.83 -12.74
C PRO A 23 -10.19 44.58 -14.01
N THR A 24 -9.62 43.89 -15.00
CA THR A 24 -10.23 43.59 -16.31
C THR A 24 -10.96 42.27 -16.32
N LEU A 25 -10.53 41.31 -15.48
CA LEU A 25 -11.09 39.98 -15.48
C LEU A 25 -12.55 39.97 -15.01
N ARG A 26 -13.44 39.36 -15.80
CA ARG A 26 -14.83 39.12 -15.44
C ARG A 26 -15.17 37.65 -15.69
N ILE A 27 -16.07 37.12 -14.88
CA ILE A 27 -16.63 35.79 -15.13
C ILE A 27 -17.45 35.89 -16.43
N PRO A 28 -17.16 35.08 -17.45
CA PRO A 28 -17.93 35.10 -18.70
C PRO A 28 -19.41 34.84 -18.44
N THR A 29 -20.29 35.67 -19.01
CA THR A 29 -21.76 35.53 -18.91
C THR A 29 -22.39 35.02 -20.21
N ASP A 30 -21.62 34.94 -21.29
CA ASP A 30 -22.08 34.37 -22.56
C ASP A 30 -22.20 32.85 -22.43
N THR A 31 -23.44 32.36 -22.33
CA THR A 31 -23.73 30.94 -22.15
C THR A 31 -23.41 30.08 -23.35
N GLN A 32 -23.05 30.67 -24.50
CA GLN A 32 -22.59 29.97 -25.70
C GLN A 32 -21.10 29.61 -25.64
N ARG A 33 -20.37 30.06 -24.60
CA ARG A 33 -18.94 29.80 -24.44
C ARG A 33 -18.65 29.15 -23.08
N PRO A 34 -17.72 28.21 -23.00
CA PRO A 34 -17.35 27.61 -21.72
C PRO A 34 -16.49 28.57 -20.88
N ILE A 35 -16.76 28.61 -19.58
CA ILE A 35 -15.93 29.30 -18.60
C ILE A 35 -14.57 28.57 -18.52
N PRO A 36 -13.45 29.32 -18.51
CA PRO A 36 -12.12 28.70 -18.46
C PRO A 36 -11.84 28.04 -17.12
N VAL A 37 -11.07 26.96 -17.14
CA VAL A 37 -10.49 26.33 -15.95
C VAL A 37 -9.63 27.36 -15.22
N GLY A 38 -9.86 27.48 -13.92
CA GLY A 38 -9.39 28.56 -13.06
C GLY A 38 -10.54 29.41 -12.54
N LEU A 39 -11.65 29.49 -13.30
CA LEU A 39 -12.85 30.25 -12.97
C LEU A 39 -14.12 29.41 -12.84
N LEU A 40 -14.06 28.08 -12.96
CA LEU A 40 -15.27 27.23 -12.90
C LEU A 40 -16.00 27.35 -11.57
N ALA A 41 -17.30 27.10 -11.54
CA ALA A 41 -18.10 27.13 -10.32
C ALA A 41 -17.51 26.26 -9.21
N CYS A 42 -17.01 25.06 -9.52
CA CYS A 42 -16.32 24.19 -8.56
C CYS A 42 -15.03 24.77 -7.96
N GLN A 43 -14.41 25.75 -8.63
CA GLN A 43 -13.19 26.42 -8.19
C GLN A 43 -13.48 27.73 -7.45
N ARG A 44 -14.64 28.36 -7.73
CA ARG A 44 -15.16 29.56 -7.05
C ARG A 44 -15.88 29.21 -5.75
N ASP A 45 -16.66 28.15 -5.76
CA ASP A 45 -17.36 27.56 -4.62
C ASP A 45 -17.12 26.05 -4.60
N PRO A 46 -16.11 25.58 -3.86
CA PRO A 46 -15.73 24.17 -3.87
C PRO A 46 -16.72 23.27 -3.11
N LEU A 47 -17.65 23.85 -2.34
CA LEU A 47 -18.70 23.14 -1.62
C LEU A 47 -20.02 23.09 -2.39
N LEU A 48 -20.13 23.83 -3.50
CA LEU A 48 -21.30 23.80 -4.39
C LEU A 48 -21.47 22.41 -5.00
N ARG A 49 -22.66 21.84 -4.83
CA ARG A 49 -22.97 20.46 -5.25
C ARG A 49 -23.82 20.39 -6.50
N GLU A 50 -24.55 21.45 -6.83
CA GLU A 50 -25.52 21.46 -7.91
C GLU A 50 -25.53 22.84 -8.57
N LEU A 51 -25.67 22.86 -9.89
CA LEU A 51 -25.68 24.08 -10.70
C LEU A 51 -26.54 23.88 -11.94
N GLU A 52 -27.46 24.81 -12.19
CA GLU A 52 -28.09 24.95 -13.51
C GLU A 52 -27.10 25.64 -14.45
N THR A 53 -26.86 25.03 -15.62
CA THR A 53 -25.89 25.48 -16.62
C THR A 53 -26.41 25.21 -18.02
N THR A 54 -25.70 25.71 -19.03
CA THR A 54 -26.11 25.58 -20.44
C THR A 54 -25.16 24.63 -21.18
N ILE A 55 -25.70 23.80 -22.06
CA ILE A 55 -24.89 22.98 -22.97
C ILE A 55 -24.27 23.89 -24.03
N VAL A 56 -22.95 23.84 -24.16
CA VAL A 56 -22.22 24.54 -25.22
C VAL A 56 -22.09 23.65 -26.46
N SER A 57 -21.68 22.39 -26.26
CA SER A 57 -21.56 21.41 -27.34
C SER A 57 -21.59 19.99 -26.80
N CYS A 58 -22.01 19.05 -27.64
CA CYS A 58 -21.89 17.63 -27.38
C CYS A 58 -21.37 16.93 -28.63
N THR A 59 -20.43 16.02 -28.47
CA THR A 59 -19.88 15.18 -29.54
C THR A 59 -19.75 13.73 -29.06
N ILE A 60 -19.73 12.79 -29.99
CA ILE A 60 -19.44 11.38 -29.67
C ILE A 60 -17.94 11.27 -29.39
N SER A 61 -17.56 10.69 -28.25
CA SER A 61 -16.15 10.52 -27.91
C SER A 61 -15.51 9.51 -28.86
N GLN A 62 -14.43 9.92 -29.52
CA GLN A 62 -13.66 9.06 -30.43
C GLN A 62 -12.67 8.16 -29.68
N LEU A 63 -13.05 7.62 -28.51
CA LEU A 63 -12.24 6.63 -27.79
C LEU A 63 -12.22 5.31 -28.60
N ALA A 64 -11.38 5.29 -29.63
CA ALA A 64 -11.05 4.11 -30.39
C ALA A 64 -10.36 3.08 -29.49
N SER A 65 -10.90 1.88 -29.52
CA SER A 65 -10.21 0.59 -29.42
C SER A 65 -8.69 0.64 -29.24
N SER A 66 -8.20 0.08 -28.13
CA SER A 66 -6.87 -0.52 -27.98
C SER A 66 -5.68 0.25 -28.59
N ALA A 67 -5.24 1.33 -27.94
CA ALA A 67 -3.88 1.83 -28.15
C ALA A 67 -2.88 1.00 -27.31
N SER A 68 -1.86 0.48 -27.98
CA SER A 68 -0.81 -0.39 -27.47
C SER A 68 -0.12 0.16 -26.22
N ILE A 69 0.00 -0.71 -25.21
CA ILE A 69 0.72 -0.47 -23.96
C ILE A 69 2.20 -0.18 -24.27
N LYS A 70 2.59 1.10 -24.30
CA LYS A 70 3.98 1.49 -24.06
C LYS A 70 4.25 1.41 -22.55
N LYS A 71 5.06 0.43 -22.16
CA LYS A 71 5.57 0.23 -20.79
C LYS A 71 6.17 1.53 -20.25
N GLY A 72 5.65 2.00 -19.12
CA GLY A 72 6.39 2.93 -18.25
C GLY A 72 5.68 4.20 -17.82
N LYS A 73 4.43 4.14 -17.34
CA LYS A 73 3.88 5.11 -16.38
C LYS A 73 2.65 4.50 -15.70
N LYS A 74 2.81 3.98 -14.48
CA LYS A 74 1.69 3.54 -13.63
C LYS A 74 1.02 4.79 -13.04
N ALA A 75 0.09 5.37 -13.79
CA ALA A 75 -0.98 6.16 -13.20
C ALA A 75 -2.19 5.24 -13.05
N SER A 76 -2.89 5.30 -11.92
CA SER A 76 -4.13 4.57 -11.68
C SER A 76 -5.27 5.20 -12.49
N ALA A 77 -5.26 4.98 -13.81
CA ALA A 77 -6.40 5.31 -14.66
C ALA A 77 -7.54 4.33 -14.34
N PRO A 78 -8.81 4.78 -14.28
CA PRO A 78 -9.96 3.90 -14.27
C PRO A 78 -9.93 2.95 -15.48
N ARG A 79 -10.46 1.73 -15.32
CA ARG A 79 -10.64 0.76 -16.42
C ARG A 79 -11.38 1.45 -17.60
N PRO A 80 -11.03 1.18 -18.87
CA PRO A 80 -11.86 1.60 -19.99
C PRO A 80 -13.27 1.05 -19.78
N VAL A 81 -14.27 1.92 -19.86
CA VAL A 81 -15.66 1.50 -19.86
C VAL A 81 -15.96 1.05 -21.29
N ASP A 82 -16.34 -0.21 -21.49
CA ASP A 82 -16.75 -0.75 -22.81
C ASP A 82 -18.09 -0.17 -23.31
N GLN A 83 -18.50 1.00 -22.79
CA GLN A 83 -19.76 1.67 -23.11
C GLN A 83 -19.50 2.92 -23.96
N PRO A 84 -20.39 3.24 -24.91
CA PRO A 84 -20.27 4.46 -25.67
C PRO A 84 -20.24 5.68 -24.73
N THR A 85 -19.43 6.67 -25.06
CA THR A 85 -19.22 7.86 -24.23
C THR A 85 -19.40 9.11 -25.07
N LEU A 86 -20.08 10.11 -24.51
CA LEU A 86 -20.25 11.44 -25.09
C LEU A 86 -19.28 12.44 -24.43
N GLU A 87 -18.80 13.39 -25.21
CA GLU A 87 -18.03 14.54 -24.73
C GLU A 87 -18.94 15.76 -24.68
N VAL A 88 -19.30 16.17 -23.46
CA VAL A 88 -20.21 17.30 -23.21
C VAL A 88 -19.42 18.48 -22.67
N ILE A 89 -19.53 19.62 -23.34
CA ILE A 89 -19.00 20.90 -22.88
C ILE A 89 -20.18 21.72 -22.34
N LEU A 90 -20.02 22.20 -21.11
CA LEU A 90 -20.99 23.05 -20.42
C LEU A 90 -20.44 24.47 -20.29
N HIS A 91 -21.32 25.45 -20.18
CA HIS A 91 -20.94 26.84 -19.92
C HIS A 91 -20.17 26.95 -18.59
N ASP A 92 -20.72 26.35 -17.52
CA ASP A 92 -20.08 26.24 -16.21
C ASP A 92 -20.37 24.87 -15.58
N THR A 93 -19.60 24.47 -14.56
CA THR A 93 -19.73 23.14 -13.95
C THR A 93 -19.29 23.07 -12.49
N VAL A 94 -19.99 22.23 -11.71
CA VAL A 94 -19.57 21.81 -10.36
C VAL A 94 -18.63 20.60 -10.39
N ILE A 95 -18.46 19.94 -11.53
CA ILE A 95 -17.55 18.80 -11.71
C ILE A 95 -16.15 19.33 -12.03
N PHE A 96 -15.20 19.06 -11.13
CA PHE A 96 -13.81 19.48 -11.29
C PHE A 96 -13.12 18.64 -12.37
N PRO A 97 -12.57 19.27 -13.43
CA PRO A 97 -11.72 18.57 -14.40
C PRO A 97 -10.39 18.24 -13.74
N GLU A 98 -9.80 17.08 -14.07
CA GLU A 98 -8.49 16.68 -13.53
C GLU A 98 -7.43 17.79 -13.66
N GLY A 99 -6.59 17.95 -12.62
CA GLY A 99 -5.57 19.00 -12.63
C GLY A 99 -4.75 19.11 -11.34
N GLY A 100 -3.49 19.52 -11.45
CA GLY A 100 -2.60 19.76 -10.29
C GLY A 100 -2.24 18.51 -9.49
N GLY A 101 -2.47 17.31 -10.02
CA GLY A 101 -2.32 16.04 -9.28
C GLY A 101 -3.62 15.54 -8.64
N GLN A 102 -4.68 16.35 -8.65
CA GLN A 102 -6.02 15.95 -8.19
C GLN A 102 -6.78 15.24 -9.33
N PRO A 103 -7.28 14.01 -9.11
CA PRO A 103 -8.14 13.31 -10.07
C PRO A 103 -9.45 14.05 -10.31
N SER A 104 -10.07 13.82 -11.47
CA SER A 104 -11.38 14.41 -11.76
C SER A 104 -12.45 13.93 -10.78
N ASP A 105 -13.46 14.76 -10.68
CA ASP A 105 -14.72 14.37 -10.10
C ASP A 105 -15.53 13.45 -11.01
N THR A 106 -16.52 12.81 -10.38
CA THR A 106 -17.63 12.09 -11.01
C THR A 106 -18.92 12.82 -10.65
N GLY A 107 -20.02 12.53 -11.33
CA GLY A 107 -21.30 13.16 -11.00
C GLY A 107 -22.37 12.83 -12.02
N ALA A 108 -23.36 13.70 -12.12
CA ALA A 108 -24.45 13.53 -13.07
C ALA A 108 -24.87 14.85 -13.72
N ILE A 109 -25.41 14.74 -14.93
CA ILE A 109 -26.09 15.82 -15.65
C ILE A 109 -27.57 15.42 -15.80
N LYS A 110 -28.47 16.30 -15.39
CA LYS A 110 -29.92 16.13 -15.56
C LYS A 110 -30.41 17.03 -16.68
N THR A 111 -31.04 16.44 -17.68
CA THR A 111 -31.63 17.14 -18.83
C THR A 111 -33.06 17.57 -18.51
N ALA A 112 -33.60 18.53 -19.28
CA ALA A 112 -34.92 19.11 -19.05
C ALA A 112 -36.07 18.08 -19.16
N ASP A 113 -35.86 16.98 -19.88
CA ASP A 113 -36.77 15.84 -19.98
C ASP A 113 -36.77 14.92 -18.74
N GLY A 114 -35.99 15.25 -17.72
CA GLY A 114 -35.89 14.52 -16.45
C GLY A 114 -34.90 13.35 -16.48
N ARG A 115 -34.23 13.08 -17.61
CA ARG A 115 -33.20 12.02 -17.67
C ARG A 115 -31.95 12.45 -16.91
N THR A 116 -31.30 11.47 -16.28
CA THR A 116 -30.05 11.66 -15.54
C THR A 116 -28.94 10.87 -16.22
N TRP A 117 -27.84 11.55 -16.50
CA TRP A 117 -26.70 11.04 -17.24
C TRP A 117 -25.46 10.99 -16.35
N THR A 118 -24.81 9.84 -16.28
CA THR A 118 -23.63 9.65 -15.42
C THR A 118 -22.37 10.21 -16.08
N VAL A 119 -21.67 11.09 -15.37
CA VAL A 119 -20.35 11.61 -15.75
C VAL A 119 -19.28 10.78 -15.04
N THR A 120 -18.44 10.08 -15.81
CA THR A 120 -17.39 9.19 -15.27
C THR A 120 -16.04 9.87 -15.15
N GLN A 121 -15.79 10.91 -15.95
CA GLN A 121 -14.56 11.67 -15.93
C GLN A 121 -14.80 13.09 -16.45
N ALA A 122 -14.01 14.05 -15.99
CA ALA A 122 -13.89 15.35 -16.62
C ALA A 122 -12.41 15.69 -16.87
N LYS A 123 -12.09 16.19 -18.06
CA LYS A 123 -10.72 16.58 -18.43
C LYS A 123 -10.65 18.04 -18.87
N ARG A 124 -9.47 18.62 -18.71
CA ARG A 124 -9.16 19.95 -19.27
C ARG A 124 -8.69 19.78 -20.71
N HIS A 125 -9.44 20.33 -21.67
CA HIS A 125 -9.03 20.46 -23.07
C HIS A 125 -9.13 21.91 -23.51
N GLY A 126 -8.06 22.46 -24.09
CA GLY A 126 -8.06 23.84 -24.60
C GLY A 126 -8.39 24.92 -23.56
N GLY A 127 -8.18 24.65 -22.26
CA GLY A 127 -8.52 25.59 -21.18
C GLY A 127 -9.93 25.46 -20.62
N HIS A 128 -10.74 24.50 -21.08
CA HIS A 128 -12.13 24.29 -20.64
C HIS A 128 -12.37 22.86 -20.12
N ALA A 129 -13.46 22.67 -19.39
CA ALA A 129 -13.86 21.35 -18.88
C ALA A 129 -14.68 20.57 -19.93
N VAL A 130 -14.22 19.36 -20.26
CA VAL A 130 -14.94 18.39 -21.09
C VAL A 130 -15.38 17.21 -20.22
N HIS A 131 -16.67 16.92 -20.23
CA HIS A 131 -17.29 15.88 -19.41
C HIS A 131 -17.50 14.63 -20.25
N TYR A 132 -17.01 13.50 -19.77
CA TYR A 132 -17.20 12.19 -20.38
C TYR A 132 -18.44 11.54 -19.77
N VAL A 133 -19.50 11.47 -20.55
CA VAL A 133 -20.84 11.05 -20.13
C VAL A 133 -21.15 9.67 -20.71
N LEU A 134 -21.57 8.73 -19.86
CA LEU A 134 -21.96 7.39 -20.33
C LEU A 134 -23.23 7.47 -21.17
N ALA A 135 -23.22 6.76 -22.28
CA ALA A 135 -24.35 6.57 -23.18
C ALA A 135 -24.63 5.08 -23.38
N GLU A 136 -25.89 4.74 -23.66
CA GLU A 136 -26.28 3.39 -24.08
C GLU A 136 -26.19 3.26 -25.61
N ASN A 137 -26.57 4.32 -26.31
CA ASN A 137 -26.42 4.47 -27.76
C ASN A 137 -26.00 5.91 -28.07
N ALA A 138 -24.73 6.10 -28.44
CA ALA A 138 -24.14 7.43 -28.63
C ALA A 138 -24.91 8.28 -29.65
N ASP A 139 -25.33 7.71 -30.78
CA ASP A 139 -26.01 8.44 -31.86
C ASP A 139 -27.38 8.96 -31.41
N VAL A 140 -28.14 8.14 -30.69
CA VAL A 140 -29.46 8.52 -30.16
C VAL A 140 -29.32 9.47 -28.96
N ASN A 141 -28.37 9.19 -28.07
CA ASN A 141 -28.18 9.96 -26.84
C ASN A 141 -27.56 11.34 -27.10
N LEU A 142 -26.82 11.53 -28.19
CA LEU A 142 -26.31 12.85 -28.63
C LEU A 142 -27.44 13.88 -28.76
N LEU A 143 -28.61 13.46 -29.24
CA LEU A 143 -29.79 14.31 -29.40
C LEU A 143 -30.38 14.82 -28.07
N CYS A 144 -29.96 14.24 -26.93
CA CYS A 144 -30.39 14.68 -25.61
C CYS A 144 -29.57 15.87 -25.09
N PHE A 145 -28.52 16.28 -25.81
CA PHE A 145 -27.63 17.37 -25.41
C PHE A 145 -27.57 18.46 -26.50
N THR A 146 -28.68 19.15 -26.71
CA THR A 146 -28.76 20.23 -27.71
C THR A 146 -28.02 21.48 -27.21
N PRO A 147 -27.11 22.07 -28.00
CA PRO A 147 -26.48 23.35 -27.65
C PRO A 147 -27.51 24.44 -27.34
N GLY A 148 -27.27 25.20 -26.27
CA GLY A 148 -28.15 26.26 -25.78
C GLY A 148 -29.22 25.78 -24.79
N GLU A 149 -29.46 24.48 -24.65
CA GLU A 149 -30.40 23.97 -23.65
C GLU A 149 -29.83 24.01 -22.24
N LYS A 150 -30.73 24.20 -21.26
CA LYS A 150 -30.39 24.18 -19.83
C LYS A 150 -30.37 22.76 -19.30
N VAL A 151 -29.37 22.48 -18.48
CA VAL A 151 -29.21 21.22 -17.74
C VAL A 151 -28.81 21.52 -16.30
N THR A 152 -29.04 20.58 -15.42
CA THR A 152 -28.56 20.66 -14.04
C THR A 152 -27.42 19.68 -13.83
N VAL A 153 -26.23 20.18 -13.51
CA VAL A 153 -25.07 19.34 -13.17
C VAL A 153 -24.96 19.22 -11.66
N ALA A 154 -24.79 17.99 -11.16
CA ALA A 154 -24.80 17.70 -9.73
C ALA A 154 -23.79 16.64 -9.31
N LEU A 155 -23.27 16.79 -8.08
CA LEU A 155 -22.52 15.79 -7.34
C LEU A 155 -23.48 15.08 -6.37
N GLY A 156 -23.69 13.78 -6.56
CA GLY A 156 -24.42 12.97 -5.58
C GLY A 156 -23.66 12.87 -4.26
N LYS A 157 -24.26 12.24 -3.24
CA LYS A 157 -23.60 12.09 -1.93
C LYS A 157 -22.21 11.44 -2.05
N VAL A 158 -22.10 10.34 -2.80
CA VAL A 158 -20.85 9.60 -2.97
C VAL A 158 -19.82 10.42 -3.76
N ASP A 159 -20.25 11.15 -4.78
CA ASP A 159 -19.38 12.03 -5.57
C ASP A 159 -18.86 13.19 -4.73
N PHE A 160 -19.72 13.78 -3.91
CA PHE A 160 -19.32 14.85 -3.01
C PHE A 160 -18.42 14.37 -1.87
N ASP A 161 -18.64 13.17 -1.33
CA ASP A 161 -17.73 12.54 -0.37
C ASP A 161 -16.33 12.38 -0.96
N ARG A 162 -16.24 11.95 -2.23
CA ARG A 162 -14.98 11.88 -2.99
C ARG A 162 -14.38 13.27 -3.21
N ARG A 163 -15.15 14.27 -3.63
CA ARG A 163 -14.68 15.65 -3.78
C ARG A 163 -14.11 16.20 -2.46
N TYR A 164 -14.81 15.99 -1.36
CA TYR A 164 -14.40 16.48 -0.04
C TYR A 164 -13.11 15.79 0.43
N ASP A 165 -12.99 14.48 0.21
CA ASP A 165 -11.74 13.75 0.42
C ASP A 165 -10.58 14.35 -0.40
N HIS A 166 -10.81 14.59 -1.69
CA HIS A 166 -9.80 15.19 -2.56
C HIS A 166 -9.39 16.59 -2.08
N MET A 167 -10.35 17.45 -1.75
CA MET A 167 -10.09 18.79 -1.19
C MET A 167 -9.30 18.72 0.11
N SER A 168 -9.66 17.78 1.00
CA SER A 168 -8.98 17.58 2.28
C SER A 168 -7.52 17.22 2.07
N MET A 169 -7.24 16.24 1.22
CA MET A 169 -5.87 15.79 0.97
C MET A 169 -5.05 16.80 0.17
N HIS A 170 -5.66 17.55 -0.76
CA HIS A 170 -4.99 18.58 -1.53
C HIS A 170 -4.62 19.79 -0.64
N THR A 171 -5.55 20.27 0.20
CA THR A 171 -5.23 21.29 1.21
C THR A 171 -4.16 20.80 2.19
N SER A 172 -4.23 19.54 2.62
CA SER A 172 -3.23 18.93 3.50
C SER A 172 -1.84 18.90 2.87
N GLN A 173 -1.76 18.63 1.56
CA GLN A 173 -0.50 18.65 0.84
C GLN A 173 0.11 20.06 0.80
N HIS A 174 -0.68 21.10 0.51
CA HIS A 174 -0.19 22.49 0.53
C HIS A 174 0.31 22.89 1.92
N LEU A 175 -0.45 22.56 2.97
CA LEU A 175 -0.02 22.78 4.35
C LEU A 175 1.32 22.07 4.64
N LEU A 176 1.43 20.77 4.30
CA LEU A 176 2.64 19.99 4.52
C LEU A 176 3.85 20.58 3.79
N SER A 177 3.70 20.90 2.51
CA SER A 177 4.76 21.51 1.71
C SER A 177 5.23 22.83 2.30
N ALA A 178 4.29 23.69 2.72
CA ALA A 178 4.63 24.98 3.32
C ALA A 178 5.34 24.82 4.66
N VAL A 179 4.89 23.90 5.53
CA VAL A 179 5.54 23.63 6.82
C VAL A 179 6.95 23.07 6.63
N LEU A 180 7.14 22.12 5.71
CA LEU A 180 8.46 21.55 5.38
C LEU A 180 9.43 22.62 4.87
N GLU A 181 8.95 23.51 3.98
CA GLU A 181 9.75 24.59 3.43
C GLU A 181 10.08 25.64 4.50
N ASN A 182 9.08 26.09 5.27
CA ASN A 182 9.24 27.16 6.26
C ASN A 182 10.10 26.76 7.47
N LEU A 183 9.99 25.51 7.94
CA LEU A 183 10.72 25.06 9.14
C LEU A 183 12.08 24.47 8.82
N LEU A 184 12.18 23.71 7.72
CA LEU A 184 13.34 22.86 7.45
C LEU A 184 14.02 23.18 6.11
N ASN A 185 13.49 24.14 5.33
CA ASN A 185 13.95 24.45 3.98
C ASN A 185 13.97 23.21 3.07
N ILE A 186 12.99 22.31 3.23
CA ILE A 186 12.83 21.10 2.44
C ILE A 186 11.72 21.31 1.42
N HIS A 187 12.06 21.31 0.14
CA HIS A 187 11.07 21.39 -0.93
C HIS A 187 10.51 20.01 -1.30
N THR A 188 9.20 19.96 -1.52
CA THR A 188 8.53 18.79 -2.11
C THR A 188 8.81 18.68 -3.60
N LEU A 189 9.26 17.49 -4.03
CA LEU A 189 9.60 17.18 -5.42
C LEU A 189 8.38 16.79 -6.25
N SER A 190 7.50 16.00 -5.65
CA SER A 190 6.22 15.58 -6.23
C SER A 190 5.25 15.20 -5.13
N TRP A 191 3.98 15.02 -5.48
CA TRP A 191 2.97 14.51 -4.57
C TRP A 191 2.04 13.55 -5.29
N SER A 192 1.34 12.71 -4.53
CA SER A 192 0.36 11.78 -5.07
C SER A 192 -0.89 11.73 -4.20
N LEU A 193 -2.03 11.99 -4.83
CA LEU A 193 -3.35 11.71 -4.27
C LEU A 193 -3.67 10.24 -4.54
N THR A 194 -3.47 9.40 -3.53
CA THR A 194 -3.70 7.95 -3.64
C THR A 194 -5.19 7.62 -3.53
N THR A 195 -5.58 6.42 -3.96
CA THR A 195 -6.96 5.94 -3.80
C THR A 195 -7.35 5.85 -2.34
N ALA A 196 -8.44 6.52 -1.95
CA ALA A 196 -8.99 6.44 -0.60
C ALA A 196 -9.33 4.98 -0.23
N PRO A 197 -9.13 4.57 1.04
CA PRO A 197 -8.72 5.37 2.20
C PRO A 197 -7.18 5.38 2.45
N ALA A 198 -6.36 5.00 1.47
CA ALA A 198 -4.90 4.93 1.68
C ALA A 198 -4.29 6.33 1.98
N PRO A 199 -3.16 6.41 2.69
CA PRO A 199 -2.43 7.67 2.88
C PRO A 199 -1.95 8.27 1.55
N CYS A 200 -2.00 9.60 1.43
CA CYS A 200 -1.32 10.33 0.35
C CYS A 200 0.15 10.51 0.71
N TYR A 201 0.99 10.91 -0.24
CA TYR A 201 2.40 11.19 0.06
C TYR A 201 2.98 12.34 -0.75
N VAL A 202 4.03 12.95 -0.21
CA VAL A 202 4.96 13.83 -0.93
C VAL A 202 6.32 13.13 -1.06
N GLU A 203 7.01 13.33 -2.18
CA GLU A 203 8.40 12.89 -2.36
C GLU A 203 9.36 14.02 -1.98
N LEU A 204 10.34 13.70 -1.15
CA LEU A 204 11.39 14.59 -0.64
C LEU A 204 12.75 14.16 -1.17
N ALA A 205 13.69 15.10 -1.24
CA ALA A 205 15.06 14.86 -1.68
C ALA A 205 15.91 14.03 -0.70
N ARG A 206 15.44 13.88 0.56
CA ARG A 206 16.07 13.08 1.61
C ARG A 206 15.04 12.50 2.58
N SER A 207 15.45 11.48 3.32
CA SER A 207 14.72 11.00 4.50
C SER A 207 14.74 12.03 5.62
N MET A 208 13.72 11.96 6.48
CA MET A 208 13.59 12.79 7.68
C MET A 208 13.86 11.97 8.94
N THR A 209 14.36 12.64 9.98
CA THR A 209 14.48 12.03 11.32
C THR A 209 13.11 11.98 12.01
N ALA A 210 12.98 11.15 13.04
CA ALA A 210 11.75 11.09 13.84
C ALA A 210 11.40 12.44 14.51
N GLU A 211 12.43 13.21 14.91
CA GLU A 211 12.27 14.54 15.51
C GLU A 211 11.79 15.58 14.48
N GLU A 212 12.33 15.56 13.26
CA GLU A 212 11.87 16.41 12.16
C GLU A 212 10.40 16.10 11.82
N ILE A 213 10.04 14.83 11.74
CA ILE A 213 8.66 14.39 11.47
C ILE A 213 7.72 14.88 12.57
N SER A 214 8.08 14.69 13.84
CA SER A 214 7.27 15.15 14.97
C SER A 214 7.11 16.67 14.98
N THR A 215 8.18 17.41 14.69
CA THR A 215 8.14 18.88 14.61
C THR A 215 7.19 19.36 13.51
N VAL A 216 7.27 18.77 12.32
CA VAL A 216 6.40 19.10 11.17
C VAL A 216 4.94 18.75 11.46
N GLU A 217 4.69 17.57 12.04
CA GLU A 217 3.34 17.14 12.42
C GLU A 217 2.73 18.07 13.48
N ASN A 218 3.50 18.48 14.48
CA ASN A 218 3.05 19.39 15.54
C ASN A 218 2.70 20.78 14.97
N GLU A 219 3.54 21.36 14.10
CA GLU A 219 3.25 22.67 13.50
C GLU A 219 2.05 22.58 12.54
N ALA A 220 1.94 21.52 11.75
CA ALA A 220 0.78 21.31 10.89
C ALA A 220 -0.52 21.23 11.72
N ASN A 221 -0.54 20.46 12.81
CA ASN A 221 -1.70 20.38 13.69
C ASN A 221 -2.00 21.73 14.36
N LYS A 222 -0.99 22.47 14.82
CA LYS A 222 -1.18 23.81 15.39
C LYS A 222 -1.89 24.75 14.40
N LEU A 223 -1.44 24.80 13.14
CA LEU A 223 -2.07 25.60 12.10
C LEU A 223 -3.50 25.14 11.76
N VAL A 224 -3.75 23.83 11.82
CA VAL A 224 -5.10 23.23 11.71
C VAL A 224 -6.01 23.68 12.86
N PHE A 225 -5.53 23.64 14.10
CA PHE A 225 -6.28 24.10 15.27
C PHE A 225 -6.56 25.61 15.26
N GLU A 226 -5.59 26.42 14.83
CA GLU A 226 -5.78 27.86 14.60
C GLU A 226 -6.84 28.15 13.53
N GLY A 227 -7.12 27.20 12.64
CA GLY A 227 -8.17 27.31 11.64
C GLY A 227 -7.88 28.37 10.57
N ARG A 228 -6.62 28.49 10.14
CA ARG A 228 -6.21 29.48 9.12
C ARG A 228 -7.15 29.43 7.92
N LYS A 229 -7.59 30.62 7.50
CA LYS A 229 -8.51 30.74 6.37
C LYS A 229 -7.77 30.43 5.08
N ILE A 230 -8.52 29.88 4.13
CA ILE A 230 -8.03 29.59 2.80
C ILE A 230 -8.89 30.38 1.83
N HIS A 231 -8.23 31.04 0.89
CA HIS A 231 -8.91 31.75 -0.19
C HIS A 231 -8.10 31.60 -1.48
N VAL A 232 -8.73 31.94 -2.59
CA VAL A 232 -8.15 31.91 -3.91
C VAL A 232 -8.21 33.28 -4.56
N GLU A 233 -7.09 33.66 -5.16
CA GLU A 233 -6.95 34.84 -5.98
C GLU A 233 -6.84 34.41 -7.44
N VAL A 234 -7.59 35.09 -8.31
CA VAL A 234 -7.54 34.86 -9.76
C VAL A 234 -7.23 36.15 -10.50
N GLN A 235 -6.32 36.06 -11.46
CA GLN A 235 -5.90 37.16 -12.32
C GLN A 235 -5.71 36.70 -13.76
N GLU A 236 -5.79 37.63 -14.70
CA GLU A 236 -5.35 37.39 -16.08
C GLU A 236 -3.83 37.27 -16.13
N MET A 237 -3.34 36.43 -17.02
CA MET A 237 -1.92 36.30 -17.29
C MET A 237 -1.58 37.20 -18.47
N ASP A 238 -1.21 38.45 -18.19
CA ASP A 238 -0.58 39.33 -19.19
C ASP A 238 0.92 38.98 -19.33
N ASP A 239 1.54 39.34 -20.45
CA ASP A 239 3.00 39.27 -20.70
C ASP A 239 3.84 40.18 -19.77
N GLN A 240 3.25 40.71 -18.69
CA GLN A 240 3.90 41.56 -17.69
C GLN A 240 4.70 40.71 -16.69
N PRO A 241 5.79 41.26 -16.10
CA PRO A 241 6.69 40.50 -15.24
C PRO A 241 5.95 39.86 -14.07
N GLN A 242 6.29 38.60 -13.84
CA GLN A 242 5.74 37.71 -12.81
C GLN A 242 5.51 38.44 -11.49
N PRO A 243 4.36 38.26 -10.80
CA PRO A 243 4.16 38.87 -9.50
C PRO A 243 5.28 38.44 -8.55
N VAL A 244 5.97 39.43 -7.97
CA VAL A 244 7.00 39.24 -6.94
C VAL A 244 6.42 38.32 -5.86
N VAL A 245 7.15 37.24 -5.52
CA VAL A 245 6.79 36.36 -4.40
C VAL A 245 6.59 37.27 -3.17
N PRO A 246 5.37 37.38 -2.61
CA PRO A 246 5.13 38.37 -1.57
C PRO A 246 6.03 38.05 -0.38
N ILE A 247 6.78 39.07 0.02
CA ILE A 247 7.65 39.03 1.18
C ILE A 247 6.81 39.53 2.37
N LEU A 248 6.56 38.68 3.35
CA LEU A 248 5.91 39.06 4.60
C LEU A 248 6.71 40.17 5.30
N GLU A 249 6.11 40.95 6.20
CA GLU A 249 6.81 41.95 7.03
C GLU A 249 8.02 41.37 7.79
N SER A 250 8.05 40.06 8.01
CA SER A 250 9.17 39.31 8.56
C SER A 250 10.34 39.07 7.59
N GLY A 251 10.32 39.61 6.37
CA GLY A 251 11.33 39.39 5.34
C GLY A 251 11.26 38.03 4.63
N ARG A 252 10.13 37.30 4.71
CA ARG A 252 9.98 35.91 4.21
C ARG A 252 9.20 35.86 2.91
N ALA A 253 9.77 35.27 1.85
CA ALA A 253 9.09 35.02 0.59
C ALA A 253 8.09 33.84 0.73
N VAL A 254 6.82 34.05 0.39
CA VAL A 254 5.77 33.02 0.43
C VAL A 254 5.32 32.68 -0.99
N GLY A 255 5.77 31.54 -1.52
CA GLY A 255 5.23 30.94 -2.74
C GLY A 255 6.22 30.58 -3.85
N LYS A 256 5.78 29.72 -4.78
CA LYS A 256 6.50 29.36 -6.01
C LYS A 256 5.99 30.15 -7.22
N GLY A 257 6.90 30.49 -8.14
CA GLY A 257 6.57 31.11 -9.42
C GLY A 257 5.69 30.24 -10.32
N VAL A 258 5.10 30.83 -11.35
CA VAL A 258 4.19 30.14 -12.29
C VAL A 258 4.93 29.01 -13.03
N PRO A 259 4.38 27.78 -13.11
CA PRO A 259 4.99 26.69 -13.89
C PRO A 259 5.16 27.05 -15.37
N THR A 260 6.27 26.62 -15.98
CA THR A 260 6.61 26.86 -17.40
C THR A 260 5.61 26.27 -18.41
N ASP A 261 4.77 25.34 -17.97
CA ASP A 261 3.82 24.60 -18.81
C ASP A 261 2.43 25.29 -18.89
N TYR A 262 2.29 26.49 -18.34
CA TYR A 262 1.02 27.21 -18.28
C TYR A 262 0.69 27.95 -19.59
N THR A 263 -0.17 27.36 -20.41
CA THR A 263 -0.66 27.95 -21.66
C THR A 263 -1.90 28.81 -21.41
N GLY A 264 -1.69 30.11 -21.12
CA GLY A 264 -2.70 31.17 -21.22
C GLY A 264 -3.95 31.09 -20.32
N GLY A 265 -4.71 32.18 -20.27
CA GLY A 265 -6.07 32.23 -19.75
C GLY A 265 -6.21 32.91 -18.38
N ILE A 266 -5.98 32.20 -17.28
CA ILE A 266 -6.25 32.66 -15.90
C ILE A 266 -5.21 32.09 -14.94
N LEU A 267 -4.50 32.91 -14.17
CA LEU A 267 -3.66 32.45 -13.07
C LEU A 267 -4.49 32.36 -11.79
N ARG A 268 -4.61 31.14 -11.23
CA ARG A 268 -5.27 30.87 -9.94
C ARG A 268 -4.25 30.54 -8.87
N THR A 269 -4.24 31.33 -7.80
CA THR A 269 -3.35 31.16 -6.65
C THR A 269 -4.17 30.82 -5.42
N VAL A 270 -3.79 29.72 -4.76
CA VAL A 270 -4.38 29.28 -3.49
C VAL A 270 -3.53 29.84 -2.36
N ILE A 271 -4.18 30.47 -1.39
CA ILE A 271 -3.54 31.12 -0.25
C ILE A 271 -4.06 30.49 1.03
N ILE A 272 -3.13 30.04 1.87
CA ILE A 272 -3.39 29.68 3.26
C ILE A 272 -2.86 30.85 4.09
N ASP A 273 -3.75 31.59 4.75
CA ASP A 273 -3.42 32.87 5.39
C ASP A 273 -2.19 32.77 6.32
N GLY A 274 -1.11 33.46 5.94
CA GLY A 274 0.14 33.51 6.71
C GLY A 274 1.01 32.24 6.65
N VAL A 275 0.66 31.27 5.79
CA VAL A 275 1.33 29.97 5.70
C VAL A 275 1.84 29.68 4.29
N ASP A 276 0.96 29.77 3.30
CA ASP A 276 1.26 29.35 1.92
C ASP A 276 0.62 30.26 0.88
N ARG A 277 1.26 30.37 -0.29
CA ARG A 277 0.72 31.03 -1.49
C ARG A 277 1.25 30.35 -2.73
N ASN A 278 0.47 29.47 -3.35
CA ASN A 278 0.93 28.68 -4.49
C ASN A 278 -0.06 28.70 -5.67
N PRO A 279 0.42 28.85 -6.91
CA PRO A 279 -0.39 28.62 -8.11
C PRO A 279 -0.94 27.19 -8.11
N CYS A 280 -2.27 27.05 -8.04
CA CYS A 280 -2.91 25.74 -8.06
C CYS A 280 -4.33 25.83 -8.63
N CYS A 281 -4.64 24.91 -9.54
CA CYS A 281 -5.97 24.79 -10.15
C CYS A 281 -6.91 23.89 -9.34
N GLY A 282 -6.43 23.14 -8.35
CA GLY A 282 -7.22 22.18 -7.57
C GLY A 282 -8.30 22.81 -6.69
N THR A 283 -9.21 21.96 -6.20
CA THR A 283 -10.23 22.38 -5.23
C THR A 283 -9.68 22.27 -3.82
N HIS A 284 -9.89 23.29 -2.98
CA HIS A 284 -9.38 23.35 -1.62
C HIS A 284 -10.50 23.64 -0.62
N LEU A 285 -10.32 23.17 0.60
CA LEU A 285 -11.20 23.55 1.72
C LEU A 285 -11.08 25.05 2.01
N PRO A 286 -12.14 25.70 2.55
CA PRO A 286 -12.12 27.13 2.87
C PRO A 286 -11.38 27.48 4.17
N THR A 287 -11.04 26.50 5.01
CA THR A 287 -10.25 26.67 6.23
C THR A 287 -9.49 25.40 6.56
N LEU A 288 -8.32 25.54 7.19
CA LEU A 288 -7.59 24.40 7.74
C LEU A 288 -8.35 23.67 8.85
N HIS A 289 -9.30 24.33 9.53
CA HIS A 289 -10.10 23.68 10.58
C HIS A 289 -10.86 22.44 10.06
N ASN A 290 -11.22 22.45 8.78
CA ASN A 290 -11.92 21.33 8.13
C ASN A 290 -11.04 20.06 8.02
N LEU A 291 -9.72 20.18 8.15
CA LEU A 291 -8.82 19.03 8.22
C LEU A 291 -8.91 18.28 9.56
N GLN A 292 -9.34 18.97 10.62
CA GLN A 292 -9.49 18.48 12.01
C GLN A 292 -8.17 18.05 12.66
N LEU A 293 -7.54 17.00 12.14
CA LEU A 293 -6.27 16.45 12.61
C LEU A 293 -5.38 16.15 11.40
N PHE A 294 -4.08 16.13 11.65
CA PHE A 294 -3.05 15.81 10.65
C PHE A 294 -2.05 14.82 11.25
N ILE A 295 -1.75 13.72 10.56
CA ILE A 295 -0.68 12.80 10.98
C ILE A 295 0.21 12.37 9.82
N ILE A 296 1.42 11.98 10.16
CA ILE A 296 2.43 11.41 9.26
C ILE A 296 2.69 9.97 9.72
N PRO A 297 1.89 8.98 9.24
CA PRO A 297 1.90 7.64 9.81
C PRO A 297 3.18 6.86 9.51
N GLN A 298 3.85 7.14 8.39
CA GLN A 298 5.02 6.38 7.95
C GLN A 298 5.86 7.15 6.92
N THR A 299 7.12 6.73 6.81
CA THR A 299 8.06 7.18 5.77
C THR A 299 8.66 5.99 5.05
N GLU A 300 8.85 6.12 3.74
CA GLU A 300 9.49 5.09 2.91
C GLU A 300 10.72 5.69 2.21
N ALA A 301 11.90 5.17 2.53
CA ALA A 301 13.13 5.55 1.82
C ALA A 301 13.17 4.88 0.44
N LEU A 302 13.36 5.68 -0.61
CA LEU A 302 13.51 5.21 -1.98
C LEU A 302 14.99 5.24 -2.36
N SER A 303 15.63 4.07 -2.39
CA SER A 303 16.99 3.93 -2.92
C SER A 303 16.93 3.83 -4.45
N ARG A 304 17.18 4.94 -5.15
CA ARG A 304 17.49 4.94 -6.59
C ARG A 304 19.00 5.07 -6.75
N SER A 305 19.57 4.51 -7.82
CA SER A 305 20.98 4.12 -7.92
C SER A 305 22.05 5.21 -7.67
N ASN A 306 21.68 6.48 -7.42
CA ASN A 306 22.56 7.57 -7.00
C ASN A 306 21.87 8.68 -6.16
N THR A 307 20.61 8.51 -5.71
CA THR A 307 19.88 9.51 -4.89
C THR A 307 18.96 8.83 -3.87
N THR A 308 18.99 9.32 -2.63
CA THR A 308 18.15 8.82 -1.53
C THR A 308 16.95 9.74 -1.35
N SER A 309 15.94 9.62 -2.21
CA SER A 309 14.66 10.31 -2.00
C SER A 309 13.80 9.57 -0.96
N ALA A 310 12.83 10.24 -0.34
CA ALA A 310 11.92 9.59 0.60
C ALA A 310 10.47 9.98 0.32
N ARG A 311 9.54 9.06 0.56
CA ARG A 311 8.10 9.34 0.59
C ARG A 311 7.68 9.60 2.02
N LEU A 312 7.09 10.77 2.23
CA LEU A 312 6.46 11.15 3.48
C LEU A 312 4.96 10.98 3.31
N TYR A 313 4.38 9.95 3.92
CA TYR A 313 2.94 9.70 3.85
C TYR A 313 2.22 10.59 4.86
N PHE A 314 1.03 11.09 4.53
CA PHE A 314 0.23 11.93 5.40
C PHE A 314 -1.26 11.62 5.27
N LEU A 315 -1.99 11.88 6.36
CA LEU A 315 -3.43 11.70 6.50
C LEU A 315 -4.04 12.90 7.22
N ALA A 316 -5.22 13.32 6.78
CA ALA A 316 -6.05 14.30 7.46
C ALA A 316 -7.53 14.01 7.22
N GLY A 317 -8.40 14.70 7.96
CA GLY A 317 -9.85 14.69 7.75
C GLY A 317 -10.45 13.28 7.71
N PRO A 318 -11.36 12.98 6.76
CA PRO A 318 -12.06 11.69 6.70
C PRO A 318 -11.15 10.46 6.59
N ARG A 319 -10.03 10.55 5.84
CA ARG A 319 -9.08 9.43 5.73
C ARG A 319 -8.45 9.13 7.08
N LEU A 320 -8.09 10.17 7.83
CA LEU A 320 -7.50 10.01 9.16
C LEU A 320 -8.48 9.39 10.15
N ILE A 321 -9.74 9.81 10.15
CA ILE A 321 -10.77 9.19 11.02
C ILE A 321 -10.90 7.69 10.69
N THR A 322 -10.93 7.35 9.40
CA THR A 322 -10.98 5.95 8.94
C THR A 322 -9.75 5.17 9.42
N TYR A 323 -8.56 5.77 9.27
CA TYR A 323 -7.30 5.17 9.71
C TYR A 323 -7.27 4.93 11.23
N ILE A 324 -7.57 5.94 12.05
CA ILE A 324 -7.59 5.82 13.51
C ILE A 324 -8.62 4.78 13.96
N THR A 325 -9.81 4.75 13.35
CA THR A 325 -10.85 3.76 13.69
C THR A 325 -10.37 2.33 13.41
N SER A 326 -9.71 2.13 12.26
CA SER A 326 -9.12 0.83 11.91
C SER A 326 -7.99 0.45 12.87
N THR A 327 -7.04 1.36 13.12
CA THR A 327 -5.90 1.12 14.02
C THR A 327 -6.37 0.84 15.45
N HIS A 328 -7.38 1.57 15.94
CA HIS A 328 -7.97 1.33 17.26
C HIS A 328 -8.63 -0.05 17.35
N SER A 329 -9.35 -0.47 16.31
CA SER A 329 -9.97 -1.80 16.25
C SER A 329 -8.91 -2.91 16.24
N GLN A 330 -7.83 -2.74 15.47
CA GLN A 330 -6.71 -3.68 15.43
C GLN A 330 -5.98 -3.77 16.77
N LEU A 331 -5.69 -2.63 17.41
CA LEU A 331 -5.05 -2.59 18.72
C LEU A 331 -5.93 -3.25 19.79
N THR A 332 -7.25 -3.04 19.75
CA THR A 332 -8.21 -3.67 20.65
C THR A 332 -8.22 -5.19 20.48
N ALA A 333 -8.21 -5.69 19.24
CA ALA A 333 -8.14 -7.12 18.96
C ALA A 333 -6.82 -7.75 19.44
N ALA A 334 -5.69 -7.05 19.25
CA ALA A 334 -4.39 -7.49 19.74
C ALA A 334 -4.34 -7.52 21.27
N ALA A 335 -4.85 -6.47 21.94
CA ALA A 335 -4.95 -6.39 23.38
C ALA A 335 -5.81 -7.51 23.98
N ALA A 336 -6.95 -7.81 23.35
CA ALA A 336 -7.81 -8.93 23.74
C ALA A 336 -7.11 -10.29 23.60
N THR A 337 -6.42 -10.52 22.48
CA THR A 337 -5.64 -11.75 22.23
C THR A 337 -4.56 -11.96 23.29
N LEU A 338 -3.89 -10.87 23.69
CA LEU A 338 -2.82 -10.89 24.69
C LEU A 338 -3.33 -10.79 26.14
N SER A 339 -4.64 -10.62 26.33
CA SER A 339 -5.29 -10.40 27.63
C SER A 339 -4.63 -9.29 28.45
N CYS A 340 -4.37 -8.14 27.83
CA CYS A 340 -3.74 -6.98 28.47
C CYS A 340 -4.40 -5.66 28.05
N GLY A 341 -4.06 -4.56 28.73
CA GLY A 341 -4.49 -3.22 28.31
C GLY A 341 -3.75 -2.76 27.05
N ALA A 342 -4.37 -1.91 26.24
CA ALA A 342 -3.77 -1.40 24.99
C ALA A 342 -2.35 -0.80 25.17
N PRO A 343 -2.04 -0.02 26.23
CA PRO A 343 -0.68 0.48 26.46
C PRO A 343 0.36 -0.62 26.75
N GLN A 344 -0.07 -1.80 27.20
CA GLN A 344 0.80 -2.92 27.59
C GLN A 344 1.06 -3.89 26.43
N VAL A 345 0.37 -3.72 25.29
CA VAL A 345 0.50 -4.61 24.13
C VAL A 345 1.96 -4.77 23.68
N PRO A 346 2.78 -3.70 23.54
CA PRO A 346 4.17 -3.86 23.11
C PRO A 346 5.00 -4.73 24.07
N ASP A 347 4.89 -4.48 25.37
CA ASP A 347 5.62 -5.24 26.39
C ASP A 347 5.16 -6.70 26.43
N ARG A 348 3.85 -6.94 26.28
CA ARG A 348 3.27 -8.29 26.27
C ARG A 348 3.69 -9.08 25.02
N ILE A 349 3.81 -8.42 23.87
CA ILE A 349 4.41 -9.01 22.66
C ILE A 349 5.86 -9.42 22.93
N GLY A 350 6.66 -8.54 23.56
CA GLY A 350 8.04 -8.85 23.94
C GLY A 350 8.14 -10.09 24.83
N GLN A 351 7.28 -10.17 25.86
CA GLN A 351 7.20 -11.33 26.75
C GLN A 351 6.86 -12.62 26.00
N VAL A 352 5.89 -12.60 25.10
CA VAL A 352 5.50 -13.78 24.30
C VAL A 352 6.66 -14.23 23.39
N VAL A 353 7.39 -13.30 22.79
CA VAL A 353 8.57 -13.61 21.96
C VAL A 353 9.67 -14.26 22.80
N ASP A 354 9.93 -13.76 24.01
CA ASP A 354 10.96 -14.29 24.90
C ASP A 354 10.55 -15.63 25.53
N GLU A 355 9.28 -15.82 25.87
CA GLU A 355 8.72 -17.10 26.28
C GLU A 355 8.83 -18.14 25.17
N ARG A 356 8.51 -17.77 23.92
CA ARG A 356 8.70 -18.66 22.76
C ARG A 356 10.16 -19.08 22.62
N LYS A 357 11.11 -18.13 22.67
CA LYS A 357 12.55 -18.46 22.58
C LYS A 357 13.02 -19.40 23.70
N ARG A 358 12.52 -19.19 24.93
CA ARG A 358 12.83 -20.06 26.07
C ARG A 358 12.22 -21.46 25.91
N ALA A 359 11.00 -21.54 25.40
CA ALA A 359 10.34 -22.82 25.11
C ALA A 359 11.09 -23.58 24.00
N GLU A 360 11.47 -22.91 22.91
CA GLU A 360 12.28 -23.49 21.83
C GLU A 360 13.62 -24.03 22.36
N LYS A 361 14.35 -23.24 23.16
CA LYS A 361 15.60 -23.70 23.79
C LYS A 361 15.38 -24.93 24.67
N ARG A 362 14.29 -24.96 25.46
CA ARG A 362 13.95 -26.11 26.30
C ARG A 362 13.62 -27.35 25.46
N VAL A 363 12.96 -27.18 24.31
CA VAL A 363 12.72 -28.29 23.38
C VAL A 363 14.05 -28.82 22.86
N ASP A 364 14.98 -27.97 22.43
CA ASP A 364 16.31 -28.38 21.97
C ASP A 364 17.09 -29.16 23.06
N ASP A 365 17.05 -28.68 24.31
CA ASP A 365 17.73 -29.32 25.43
C ASP A 365 17.12 -30.72 25.73
N LEU A 366 15.78 -30.83 25.73
CA LEU A 366 15.08 -32.10 25.92
C LEU A 366 15.29 -33.07 24.74
N GLU A 367 15.33 -32.56 23.52
CA GLU A 367 15.67 -33.31 22.32
C GLU A 367 17.10 -33.88 22.44
N PHE A 368 18.05 -33.10 22.96
CA PHE A 368 19.41 -33.60 23.18
C PHE A 368 19.48 -34.67 24.28
N GLU A 369 18.73 -34.53 25.37
CA GLU A 369 18.60 -35.56 26.41
C GLU A 369 17.99 -36.85 25.85
N LEU A 370 16.89 -36.74 25.11
CA LEU A 370 16.23 -37.88 24.48
C LEU A 370 17.15 -38.57 23.46
N ALA A 371 17.91 -37.80 22.69
CA ALA A 371 18.86 -38.35 21.73
C ALA A 371 19.93 -39.24 22.39
N LYS A 372 20.36 -38.90 23.62
CA LYS A 372 21.28 -39.74 24.41
C LYS A 372 20.63 -41.05 24.85
N HIS A 373 19.35 -41.01 25.27
CA HIS A 373 18.62 -42.22 25.64
C HIS A 373 18.45 -43.16 24.44
N VAL A 374 17.99 -42.63 23.30
CA VAL A 374 17.84 -43.41 22.05
C VAL A 374 19.19 -44.01 21.61
N ALA A 375 20.27 -43.24 21.68
CA ALA A 375 21.61 -43.75 21.40
C ALA A 375 22.04 -44.87 22.36
N GLY A 376 21.69 -44.75 23.66
CA GLY A 376 21.93 -45.77 24.67
C GLY A 376 21.19 -47.08 24.38
N ASP A 377 19.92 -47.01 23.98
CA ASP A 377 19.12 -48.18 23.61
C ASP A 377 19.69 -48.88 22.37
N VAL A 378 20.05 -48.11 21.34
CA VAL A 378 20.71 -48.64 20.13
C VAL A 378 22.05 -49.30 20.48
N LEU A 379 22.79 -48.79 21.47
CA LEU A 379 24.04 -49.39 21.95
C LEU A 379 23.81 -50.69 22.72
N GLN A 380 22.78 -50.76 23.57
CA GLN A 380 22.45 -51.99 24.30
C GLN A 380 22.04 -53.10 23.33
N GLU A 381 21.20 -52.76 22.34
CA GLU A 381 20.84 -53.68 21.25
C GLU A 381 22.09 -54.13 20.48
N MET A 382 22.99 -53.20 20.13
CA MET A 382 24.27 -53.53 19.48
C MET A 382 25.06 -54.54 20.32
N LYS A 383 25.26 -54.30 21.61
CA LYS A 383 25.99 -55.21 22.52
C LYS A 383 25.37 -56.61 22.55
N SER A 384 24.05 -56.74 22.47
CA SER A 384 23.35 -58.03 22.47
C SER A 384 23.41 -58.79 21.13
N SER A 385 23.62 -58.08 20.02
CA SER A 385 23.71 -58.70 18.69
C SER A 385 25.00 -59.50 18.52
N LYS A 386 24.96 -60.59 17.75
CA LYS A 386 26.14 -61.37 17.33
C LYS A 386 26.53 -61.13 15.87
N ALA A 387 25.83 -60.22 15.17
CA ALA A 387 26.11 -59.92 13.77
C ALA A 387 27.49 -59.27 13.60
N ALA A 388 28.19 -59.63 12.53
CA ALA A 388 29.50 -59.07 12.17
C ALA A 388 29.40 -57.57 11.86
N LEU A 389 28.36 -57.16 11.12
CA LEU A 389 27.96 -55.76 10.94
C LEU A 389 26.66 -55.50 11.71
N TYR A 390 26.66 -54.54 12.63
CA TYR A 390 25.43 -54.14 13.31
C TYR A 390 24.62 -53.17 12.44
N THR A 391 23.38 -53.53 12.12
CA THR A 391 22.46 -52.65 11.39
C THR A 391 21.19 -52.39 12.18
N LYS A 392 20.74 -51.14 12.18
CA LYS A 392 19.49 -50.74 12.86
C LYS A 392 18.82 -49.59 12.14
N HIS A 393 17.49 -49.67 12.01
CA HIS A 393 16.65 -48.55 11.63
C HIS A 393 15.82 -48.12 12.84
N VAL A 394 15.80 -46.81 13.10
CA VAL A 394 14.91 -46.19 14.09
C VAL A 394 14.12 -45.09 13.38
N HIS A 395 12.81 -45.27 13.32
CA HIS A 395 11.87 -44.28 12.82
C HIS A 395 11.17 -43.56 13.96
N ARG A 396 10.92 -42.27 13.81
CA ARG A 396 10.02 -41.51 14.68
C ARG A 396 9.05 -40.65 13.88
N THR A 397 7.89 -40.41 14.47
CA THR A 397 7.01 -39.33 14.05
C THR A 397 7.32 -38.10 14.90
N ASP A 398 7.61 -36.98 14.25
CA ASP A 398 8.04 -35.73 14.89
C ASP A 398 7.67 -34.52 14.02
N ASP A 399 7.03 -33.53 14.63
CA ASP A 399 6.68 -32.25 14.02
C ASP A 399 7.71 -31.15 14.33
N SER A 400 8.91 -31.56 14.79
CA SER A 400 10.05 -30.66 14.97
C SER A 400 10.32 -29.84 13.71
N VAL A 401 10.69 -28.57 13.92
CA VAL A 401 11.07 -27.65 12.85
C VAL A 401 12.46 -28.02 12.28
N ASN A 402 13.25 -28.79 13.03
CA ASN A 402 14.60 -29.23 12.63
C ASN A 402 14.82 -30.74 12.88
N PRO A 403 14.10 -31.63 12.17
CA PRO A 403 14.20 -33.07 12.38
C PRO A 403 15.61 -33.60 12.12
N LEU A 404 16.34 -33.02 11.15
CA LEU A 404 17.72 -33.43 10.88
C LEU A 404 18.66 -33.11 12.05
N GLY A 405 18.42 -32.00 12.76
CA GLY A 405 19.18 -31.63 13.96
C GLY A 405 19.07 -32.70 15.04
N TYR A 406 17.85 -33.13 15.35
CA TYR A 406 17.61 -34.21 16.31
C TYR A 406 18.25 -35.54 15.89
N LEU A 407 18.06 -35.98 14.63
CA LEU A 407 18.69 -37.21 14.14
C LEU A 407 20.22 -37.14 14.23
N SER A 408 20.80 -35.96 13.95
CA SER A 408 22.24 -35.71 14.06
C SER A 408 22.72 -35.74 15.52
N ALA A 409 21.90 -35.30 16.47
CA ALA A 409 22.16 -35.41 17.89
C ALA A 409 22.21 -36.88 18.33
N ILE A 410 21.28 -37.73 17.87
CA ILE A 410 21.33 -39.19 18.14
C ILE A 410 22.62 -39.78 17.59
N ALA A 411 22.94 -39.51 16.32
CA ALA A 411 24.14 -40.04 15.69
C ALA A 411 25.42 -39.60 16.43
N THR A 412 25.48 -38.36 16.90
CA THR A 412 26.62 -37.85 17.68
C THR A 412 26.70 -38.49 19.07
N ALA A 413 25.58 -38.61 19.77
CA ALA A 413 25.53 -39.29 21.05
C ALA A 413 25.96 -40.77 20.92
N PHE A 414 25.49 -41.46 19.88
CA PHE A 414 25.87 -42.84 19.58
C PHE A 414 27.36 -42.96 19.23
N ALA A 415 27.89 -42.07 18.40
CA ALA A 415 29.31 -42.04 18.04
C ALA A 415 30.24 -41.98 19.26
N ASN A 416 29.84 -41.24 20.30
CA ASN A 416 30.64 -41.06 21.52
C ASN A 416 30.69 -42.31 22.41
N VAL A 417 29.74 -43.23 22.27
CA VAL A 417 29.61 -44.43 23.13
C VAL A 417 29.80 -45.75 22.37
N ALA A 418 29.82 -45.71 21.04
CA ALA A 418 29.98 -46.88 20.19
C ALA A 418 31.41 -47.45 20.28
N PRO A 419 31.59 -48.79 20.38
CA PRO A 419 32.92 -49.41 20.37
C PRO A 419 33.63 -49.22 19.03
N ALA A 420 34.88 -48.75 19.05
CA ALA A 420 35.65 -48.45 17.83
C ALA A 420 35.90 -49.67 16.93
N GLU A 421 36.00 -50.86 17.52
CA GLU A 421 36.36 -52.10 16.80
C GLU A 421 35.15 -52.80 16.15
N ARG A 422 33.93 -52.31 16.39
CA ARG A 422 32.71 -53.00 15.96
C ARG A 422 32.00 -52.22 14.86
N PRO A 423 31.95 -52.74 13.61
CA PRO A 423 31.39 -51.99 12.51
C PRO A 423 29.85 -51.91 12.61
N PHE A 424 29.30 -50.76 12.22
CA PHE A 424 27.85 -50.54 12.24
C PHE A 424 27.37 -49.61 11.13
N VAL A 425 26.09 -49.73 10.79
CA VAL A 425 25.34 -48.78 9.97
C VAL A 425 23.94 -48.61 10.55
N THR A 426 23.56 -47.38 10.86
CA THR A 426 22.24 -47.03 11.38
C THR A 426 21.54 -46.10 10.41
N VAL A 427 20.22 -46.24 10.30
CA VAL A 427 19.36 -45.25 9.65
C VAL A 427 18.44 -44.69 10.73
N PHE A 428 18.44 -43.38 10.88
CA PHE A 428 17.46 -42.65 11.65
C PHE A 428 16.52 -41.95 10.67
N SER A 429 15.20 -42.07 10.86
CA SER A 429 14.25 -41.33 10.03
C SER A 429 13.17 -40.65 10.85
N SER A 430 12.68 -39.53 10.34
CA SER A 430 11.66 -38.70 10.97
C SER A 430 10.59 -38.30 9.96
N SER A 431 9.33 -38.54 10.28
CA SER A 431 8.16 -38.11 9.50
C SER A 431 7.26 -37.18 10.31
N SER A 432 6.56 -36.24 9.67
CA SER A 432 5.56 -35.41 10.37
C SER A 432 4.32 -36.24 10.73
N SER A 433 3.58 -35.84 11.76
CA SER A 433 2.31 -36.46 12.14
C SER A 433 1.22 -36.26 11.08
N SER A 434 1.22 -35.12 10.39
CA SER A 434 0.27 -34.77 9.34
C SER A 434 0.92 -34.85 7.96
N GLN A 435 0.67 -35.95 7.26
CA GLN A 435 1.33 -36.26 5.98
C GLN A 435 0.39 -36.19 4.78
N THR A 436 0.92 -35.63 3.69
CA THR A 436 0.32 -35.55 2.36
C THR A 436 1.26 -36.16 1.33
N SER A 437 0.83 -36.33 0.08
CA SER A 437 1.70 -36.82 -1.01
C SER A 437 2.94 -35.93 -1.25
N THR A 438 2.91 -34.69 -0.77
CA THR A 438 4.01 -33.72 -0.86
C THR A 438 4.81 -33.57 0.44
N SER A 439 4.46 -34.31 1.50
CA SER A 439 5.18 -34.23 2.78
C SER A 439 6.59 -34.79 2.64
N ALA A 440 7.55 -34.14 3.30
CA ALA A 440 8.94 -34.55 3.29
C ALA A 440 9.30 -35.26 4.60
N SER A 441 9.74 -36.52 4.52
CA SER A 441 10.35 -37.24 5.64
C SER A 441 11.87 -37.15 5.54
N VAL A 442 12.55 -36.94 6.66
CA VAL A 442 14.01 -36.79 6.72
C VAL A 442 14.66 -38.10 7.15
N LEU A 443 15.77 -38.44 6.52
CA LEU A 443 16.59 -39.62 6.85
C LEU A 443 18.02 -39.19 7.10
N LEU A 444 18.66 -39.84 8.07
CA LEU A 444 20.08 -39.76 8.36
C LEU A 444 20.66 -41.18 8.45
N VAL A 445 21.59 -41.49 7.57
CA VAL A 445 22.43 -42.69 7.66
C VAL A 445 23.70 -42.32 8.42
N PHE A 446 24.04 -43.11 9.44
CA PHE A 446 25.24 -42.94 10.25
C PHE A 446 25.92 -44.30 10.45
N GLY A 447 27.22 -44.39 10.17
CA GLY A 447 27.96 -45.66 10.27
C GLY A 447 29.43 -45.47 10.61
N SER A 448 30.11 -46.58 10.93
CA SER A 448 31.54 -46.59 11.27
C SER A 448 32.48 -46.46 10.07
N ASP A 449 32.02 -46.81 8.86
CA ASP A 449 32.79 -46.77 7.61
C ASP A 449 32.00 -46.07 6.49
N ASP A 450 32.66 -45.15 5.77
CA ASP A 450 32.11 -44.41 4.62
C ASP A 450 31.60 -45.33 3.51
N LYS A 451 32.22 -46.50 3.29
CA LYS A 451 31.79 -47.46 2.27
C LYS A 451 30.38 -47.97 2.52
N TYR A 452 30.10 -48.38 3.76
CA TYR A 452 28.77 -48.88 4.12
C TYR A 452 27.72 -47.77 4.13
N VAL A 453 28.08 -46.57 4.61
CA VAL A 453 27.20 -45.39 4.59
C VAL A 453 26.84 -44.99 3.17
N LYS A 454 27.81 -44.96 2.25
CA LYS A 454 27.60 -44.65 0.84
C LYS A 454 26.72 -45.71 0.16
N ALA A 455 27.00 -47.00 0.40
CA ALA A 455 26.19 -48.09 -0.13
C ALA A 455 24.73 -47.99 0.32
N ALA A 456 24.48 -47.76 1.62
CA ALA A 456 23.14 -47.56 2.16
C ALA A 456 22.45 -46.32 1.54
N GLY A 457 23.17 -45.20 1.42
CA GLY A 457 22.65 -43.97 0.81
C GLY A 457 22.25 -44.15 -0.67
N ASP A 458 23.06 -44.84 -1.46
CA ASP A 458 22.77 -45.09 -2.88
C ASP A 458 21.63 -46.12 -3.06
N LEU A 459 21.51 -47.10 -2.16
CA LEU A 459 20.36 -48.00 -2.12
C LEU A 459 19.06 -47.28 -1.71
N LEU A 460 19.11 -46.34 -0.76
CA LEU A 460 17.96 -45.49 -0.40
C LEU A 460 17.52 -44.58 -1.57
N LYS A 461 18.47 -44.05 -2.36
CA LYS A 461 18.15 -43.28 -3.57
C LYS A 461 17.42 -44.15 -4.60
N SER A 462 17.90 -45.37 -4.85
CA SER A 462 17.35 -46.24 -5.88
C SER A 462 16.03 -46.91 -5.49
N ARG A 463 15.90 -47.40 -4.25
CA ARG A 463 14.72 -48.17 -3.80
C ARG A 463 13.61 -47.32 -3.19
N LEU A 464 13.98 -46.24 -2.49
CA LEU A 464 13.03 -45.37 -1.78
C LEU A 464 12.91 -43.98 -2.42
N ASN A 465 13.62 -43.72 -3.52
CA ASN A 465 13.64 -42.43 -4.24
C ASN A 465 13.99 -41.24 -3.32
N VAL A 466 14.86 -41.46 -2.33
CA VAL A 466 15.31 -40.42 -1.41
C VAL A 466 16.27 -39.47 -2.13
N LYS A 467 16.05 -38.16 -2.01
CA LYS A 467 16.97 -37.14 -2.54
C LYS A 467 17.89 -36.67 -1.42
N GLY A 468 19.19 -36.94 -1.55
CA GLY A 468 20.15 -36.70 -0.47
C GLY A 468 21.61 -36.90 -0.86
N GLY A 469 22.48 -36.54 0.07
CA GLY A 469 23.92 -36.59 -0.06
C GLY A 469 24.62 -36.70 1.30
N GLY A 470 25.89 -37.09 1.27
CA GLY A 470 26.68 -37.36 2.45
C GLY A 470 28.17 -37.39 2.16
N LYS A 471 28.97 -37.33 3.21
CA LYS A 471 30.43 -37.50 3.15
C LYS A 471 30.91 -38.17 4.43
N GLY A 472 31.78 -39.17 4.29
CA GLY A 472 32.34 -39.87 5.43
C GLY A 472 31.28 -40.71 6.14
N THR A 473 31.28 -40.66 7.46
CA THR A 473 30.42 -41.49 8.30
C THR A 473 28.95 -41.05 8.33
N ARG A 474 28.56 -40.02 7.56
CA ARG A 474 27.19 -39.46 7.57
C ARG A 474 26.65 -39.19 6.17
N TRP A 475 25.38 -39.54 5.99
CA TRP A 475 24.60 -39.22 4.79
C TRP A 475 23.19 -38.82 5.18
N SER A 476 22.63 -37.79 4.56
CA SER A 476 21.26 -37.33 4.85
C SER A 476 20.45 -37.17 3.58
N GLY A 477 19.14 -37.38 3.69
CA GLY A 477 18.25 -37.26 2.54
C GLY A 477 16.81 -37.01 2.93
N LYS A 478 16.00 -36.65 1.93
CA LYS A 478 14.57 -36.41 2.06
C LYS A 478 13.79 -37.34 1.16
N TYR A 479 12.86 -38.06 1.75
CA TYR A 479 11.81 -38.79 1.06
C TYR A 479 10.59 -37.89 0.89
N THR A 480 9.93 -37.90 -0.27
CA THR A 480 8.68 -37.15 -0.49
C THR A 480 7.54 -38.14 -0.68
N GLY A 481 6.54 -38.08 0.20
CA GLY A 481 5.43 -39.02 0.23
C GLY A 481 4.91 -39.24 1.64
N VAL A 482 4.05 -40.25 1.79
CA VAL A 482 3.44 -40.63 3.07
C VAL A 482 4.17 -41.85 3.63
N TRP A 483 4.76 -41.73 4.81
CA TRP A 483 5.46 -42.78 5.54
C TRP A 483 4.46 -43.59 6.37
N ARG A 484 4.13 -44.83 5.96
CA ARG A 484 3.14 -45.71 6.63
C ARG A 484 3.64 -47.17 6.70
N GLY A 485 4.85 -47.40 7.20
CA GLY A 485 5.37 -48.74 7.49
C GLY A 485 6.00 -49.46 6.30
N ARG A 486 5.52 -49.24 5.06
CA ARG A 486 6.16 -49.81 3.87
C ARG A 486 7.59 -49.29 3.71
N GLU A 487 7.79 -48.01 4.00
CA GLU A 487 9.07 -47.33 3.91
C GLU A 487 10.05 -47.90 4.96
N ASP A 488 9.57 -48.25 6.16
CA ASP A 488 10.38 -48.92 7.19
C ASP A 488 10.86 -50.31 6.72
N ALA A 489 10.00 -51.05 6.01
CA ALA A 489 10.39 -52.33 5.41
C ALA A 489 11.47 -52.16 4.32
N VAL A 490 11.33 -51.16 3.45
CA VAL A 490 12.34 -50.85 2.42
C VAL A 490 13.67 -50.45 3.05
N VAL A 491 13.66 -49.63 4.10
CA VAL A 491 14.90 -49.27 4.82
C VAL A 491 15.55 -50.51 5.45
N SER A 492 14.74 -51.43 5.99
CA SER A 492 15.24 -52.70 6.54
C SER A 492 15.88 -53.59 5.47
N GLU A 493 15.28 -53.71 4.28
CA GLU A 493 15.88 -54.41 3.14
C GLU A 493 17.20 -53.78 2.68
N VAL A 494 17.27 -52.43 2.67
CA VAL A 494 18.50 -51.71 2.35
C VAL A 494 19.60 -52.05 3.35
N LEU A 495 19.29 -52.05 4.65
CA LEU A 495 20.25 -52.40 5.69
C LEU A 495 20.72 -53.86 5.60
N GLN A 496 19.84 -54.78 5.23
CA GLN A 496 20.22 -56.19 4.99
C GLN A 496 21.15 -56.33 3.77
N ALA A 497 20.89 -55.60 2.68
CA ALA A 497 21.71 -55.65 1.48
C ALA A 497 23.12 -55.05 1.67
N VAL A 498 23.33 -54.24 2.71
CA VAL A 498 24.63 -53.65 3.07
C VAL A 498 25.42 -54.59 4.01
N SER A 499 24.74 -55.53 4.69
CA SER A 499 25.39 -56.54 5.51
C SER A 499 26.03 -57.62 4.61
N PRO A 500 27.32 -57.96 4.81
CA PRO A 500 28.02 -58.97 4.03
C PRO A 500 27.52 -60.40 4.29
#